data_AF-A0A1Y3NS72-F1
#
_entry.id   AF-A0A1Y3NS72-F1
#
_cell.length_a   1.000
_cell.length_b   1.000
_cell.length_c   1.000
_cell.angle_alpha   90.00
_cell.angle_beta   90.00
_cell.angle_gamma   90.00
#
_symmetry.space_group_name_H-M   'P 1'
#
loop_
_entity.id
_entity.type
_entity.pdbx_description
1 polymer ?
#
loop_
_entity_poly.entity_id
_entity_poly.type
_entity_poly.pdbx_seq_one_letter_code
_entity_poly.pdbx_strand_id
1 'polypeptide(L)'
;MNLDHKEDALCALLFIDYYALMSKEYQWLIDFYEHFKESKGLSLLPNFAYSIALAKWHIEHDNCQKDYPDSTNKMIQAIIFYPYIIPILYKKCGIINNTIKKHSYFQRVVSDNIEYEGNAGLKLLLDLYIERAWSAWKEDEIIAWLKETVNEAFTLIKNKDPILEQAENVRQTKYVKTPRNIYRHILLSDIKEVTASIPPEYTPNGGINMFDPLPPEDSINIYDNHRGLERNSILEAFIRSILPSSSPESSAFRRRNDDNDNNQNINVE
;
A
#
# COMPACT_ATOMS: atom_id res chain seq x y z
N MET A 1 5.13 -14.48 8.37
CA MET A 1 4.34 -13.41 7.72
C MET A 1 4.04 -13.90 6.31
N ASN A 2 2.81 -14.34 6.05
CA ASN A 2 2.43 -14.85 4.73
C ASN A 2 2.11 -13.65 3.83
N LEU A 3 3.01 -13.30 2.90
CA LEU A 3 2.89 -12.14 2.02
C LEU A 3 2.06 -12.47 0.77
N ASP A 4 0.96 -13.22 0.88
CA ASP A 4 0.11 -13.49 -0.29
C ASP A 4 -0.76 -12.26 -0.59
N HIS A 5 -0.92 -11.91 -1.87
CA HIS A 5 -1.66 -10.72 -2.32
C HIS A 5 -3.12 -10.66 -1.84
N LYS A 6 -3.71 -11.82 -1.50
CA LYS A 6 -5.04 -11.94 -0.87
C LYS A 6 -5.00 -11.95 0.66
N GLU A 7 -3.84 -12.21 1.28
CA GLU A 7 -3.65 -12.32 2.72
C GLU A 7 -2.84 -11.16 3.34
N ASP A 8 -2.22 -10.29 2.54
CA ASP A 8 -1.53 -9.10 3.02
C ASP A 8 -2.54 -8.03 3.43
N ALA A 9 -3.10 -8.22 4.62
CA ALA A 9 -4.13 -7.37 5.20
C ALA A 9 -3.67 -5.92 5.41
N LEU A 10 -2.35 -5.70 5.54
CA LEU A 10 -1.73 -4.39 5.82
C LEU A 10 -1.02 -3.78 4.61
N CYS A 11 -0.92 -4.51 3.50
CA CYS A 11 -0.16 -4.11 2.31
C CYS A 11 1.30 -3.75 2.64
N ALA A 12 1.99 -4.61 3.40
CA ALA A 12 3.40 -4.43 3.78
C ALA A 12 4.32 -4.19 2.58
N LEU A 13 4.00 -4.80 1.44
CA LEU A 13 4.74 -4.64 0.19
C LEU A 13 4.71 -3.21 -0.37
N LEU A 14 3.81 -2.34 0.08
CA LEU A 14 3.72 -0.94 -0.38
C LEU A 14 4.68 0.01 0.35
N PHE A 15 5.43 -0.47 1.35
CA PHE A 15 6.33 0.38 2.13
C PHE A 15 7.62 -0.31 2.59
N ILE A 16 7.75 -1.62 2.45
CA ILE A 16 8.95 -2.34 2.88
C ILE A 16 10.21 -1.89 2.15
N ASP A 17 10.07 -1.50 0.88
CA ASP A 17 11.14 -0.94 0.05
C ASP A 17 11.67 0.38 0.63
N TYR A 18 10.78 1.26 1.10
CA TYR A 18 11.16 2.51 1.73
C TYR A 18 12.02 2.28 2.99
N TYR A 19 11.60 1.38 3.88
CA TYR A 19 12.39 1.11 5.08
C TYR A 19 13.73 0.46 4.77
N ALA A 20 13.80 -0.39 3.74
CA ALA A 20 15.07 -0.95 3.29
C ALA A 20 16.01 0.15 2.77
N LEU A 21 15.51 1.09 1.96
CA LEU A 21 16.28 2.25 1.50
C LEU A 21 16.77 3.12 2.67
N MET A 22 15.88 3.47 3.61
CA MET A 22 16.25 4.30 4.76
C MET A 22 17.23 3.62 5.71
N SER A 23 17.19 2.29 5.77
CA SER A 23 18.12 1.48 6.57
C SER A 23 19.41 1.15 5.82
N LYS A 24 19.57 1.60 4.56
CA LYS A 24 20.69 1.29 3.66
C LYS A 24 20.85 -0.19 3.37
N GLU A 25 19.78 -0.96 3.51
CA GLU A 25 19.72 -2.40 3.22
C GLU A 25 19.47 -2.63 1.71
N TYR A 26 20.34 -2.05 0.87
CA TYR A 26 20.16 -2.03 -0.59
C TYR A 26 20.24 -3.42 -1.21
N GLN A 27 21.23 -4.21 -0.81
CA GLN A 27 21.41 -5.56 -1.33
C GLN A 27 20.24 -6.46 -0.93
N TRP A 28 19.80 -6.37 0.33
CA TRP A 28 18.63 -7.11 0.80
C TRP A 28 17.38 -6.78 0.00
N LEU A 29 17.15 -5.49 -0.31
CA LEU A 29 16.00 -5.08 -1.12
C LEU A 29 16.05 -5.66 -2.54
N ILE A 30 17.24 -5.67 -3.16
CA ILE A 30 17.45 -6.26 -4.49
C ILE A 30 17.19 -7.76 -4.46
N ASP A 31 17.75 -8.47 -3.48
CA ASP A 31 17.56 -9.92 -3.34
C ASP A 31 16.10 -10.28 -3.07
N PHE A 32 15.43 -9.51 -2.20
CA PHE A 32 14.01 -9.63 -1.91
C PHE A 32 13.17 -9.46 -3.17
N TYR A 33 13.44 -8.41 -3.96
CA TYR A 33 12.73 -8.17 -5.20
C TYR A 33 12.95 -9.29 -6.21
N GLU A 34 14.19 -9.71 -6.46
CA GLU A 34 14.47 -10.76 -7.44
C GLU A 34 13.82 -12.10 -7.08
N HIS A 35 13.73 -12.41 -5.79
CA HIS A 35 13.06 -13.62 -5.31
C HIS A 35 11.54 -13.58 -5.44
N PHE A 36 10.91 -12.42 -5.17
CA PHE A 36 9.44 -12.31 -5.08
C PHE A 36 8.78 -11.58 -6.26
N LYS A 37 9.53 -11.04 -7.23
CA LYS A 37 9.00 -10.19 -8.32
C LYS A 37 7.87 -10.83 -9.12
N GLU A 38 7.96 -12.12 -9.42
CA GLU A 38 6.92 -12.84 -10.16
C GLU A 38 5.84 -13.38 -9.22
N SER A 39 6.24 -14.09 -8.15
CA SER A 39 5.32 -14.80 -7.26
C SER A 39 4.39 -13.87 -6.47
N LYS A 40 4.85 -12.65 -6.18
CA LYS A 40 4.09 -11.61 -5.46
C LYS A 40 3.73 -10.41 -6.35
N GLY A 41 4.08 -10.46 -7.64
CA GLY A 41 3.81 -9.38 -8.59
C GLY A 41 4.52 -8.07 -8.26
N LEU A 42 5.70 -8.10 -7.61
CA LEU A 42 6.43 -6.87 -7.26
C LEU A 42 6.89 -6.09 -8.50
N SER A 43 7.03 -6.76 -9.65
CA SER A 43 7.33 -6.11 -10.93
C SER A 43 6.24 -5.13 -11.39
N LEU A 44 5.01 -5.29 -10.89
CA LEU A 44 3.87 -4.40 -11.14
C LEU A 44 3.69 -3.35 -10.04
N LEU A 45 4.57 -3.30 -9.04
CA LEU A 45 4.45 -2.32 -7.97
C LEU A 45 5.36 -1.12 -8.26
N PRO A 46 4.81 0.11 -8.39
CA PRO A 46 5.60 1.26 -8.79
C PRO A 46 6.66 1.65 -7.76
N ASN A 47 6.41 1.41 -6.47
CA ASN A 47 7.40 1.65 -5.41
C ASN A 47 8.66 0.81 -5.65
N PHE A 48 8.52 -0.49 -5.91
CA PHE A 48 9.67 -1.35 -6.22
C PHE A 48 10.40 -0.95 -7.50
N ALA A 49 9.70 -0.53 -8.55
CA ALA A 49 10.35 -0.12 -9.79
C ALA A 49 11.36 1.02 -9.57
N TYR A 50 10.97 2.03 -8.78
CA TYR A 50 11.86 3.16 -8.45
C TYR A 50 12.86 2.82 -7.34
N SER A 51 12.43 2.15 -6.28
CA SER A 51 13.31 1.82 -5.14
C SER A 51 14.42 0.85 -5.53
N ILE A 52 14.18 -0.10 -6.43
CA ILE A 52 15.23 -1.02 -6.92
C ILE A 52 16.24 -0.30 -7.79
N ALA A 53 15.80 0.64 -8.62
CA ALA A 53 16.71 1.47 -9.39
C ALA A 53 17.63 2.28 -8.47
N LEU A 54 17.06 2.90 -7.42
CA LEU A 54 17.83 3.67 -6.44
C LEU A 54 18.79 2.79 -5.61
N ALA A 55 18.33 1.62 -5.16
CA ALA A 55 19.18 0.68 -4.42
C ALA A 55 20.37 0.19 -5.26
N LYS A 56 20.14 -0.11 -6.54
CA LYS A 56 21.22 -0.47 -7.48
C LYS A 56 22.19 0.68 -7.67
N TRP A 57 21.69 1.92 -7.76
CA TRP A 57 22.54 3.09 -7.89
C TRP A 57 23.49 3.21 -6.68
N HIS A 58 22.97 3.06 -5.46
CA HIS A 58 23.82 3.07 -4.26
C HIS A 58 24.88 1.97 -4.27
N ILE A 59 24.54 0.74 -4.69
CA ILE A 59 25.54 -0.36 -4.80
C ILE A 59 26.59 -0.05 -5.85
N GLU A 60 26.20 0.41 -7.04
CA GLU A 60 27.13 0.75 -8.11
C GLU A 60 28.04 1.92 -7.70
N HIS A 61 27.46 2.92 -7.01
CA HIS A 61 28.17 4.06 -6.44
C HIS A 61 29.21 3.64 -5.39
N ASP A 62 28.82 2.83 -4.40
CA ASP A 62 29.73 2.35 -3.36
C ASP A 62 30.87 1.48 -3.93
N ASN A 63 30.60 0.81 -5.04
CA ASN A 63 31.61 0.04 -5.78
C ASN A 63 32.43 0.88 -6.77
N CYS A 64 32.27 2.21 -6.78
CA CYS A 64 32.95 3.14 -7.69
C CYS A 64 32.78 2.78 -9.18
N GLN A 65 31.63 2.20 -9.55
CA GLN A 65 31.32 1.92 -10.94
C GLN A 65 31.01 3.21 -11.70
N LYS A 66 31.37 3.25 -12.98
CA LYS A 66 31.08 4.40 -13.85
C LYS A 66 29.76 4.18 -14.56
N ASP A 67 29.06 5.28 -14.83
CA ASP A 67 27.84 5.36 -15.66
C ASP A 67 26.64 4.54 -15.14
N TYR A 68 26.78 3.86 -14.00
CA TYR A 68 25.73 3.16 -13.26
C TYR A 68 24.80 2.32 -14.17
N PRO A 69 25.33 1.37 -14.95
CA PRO A 69 24.62 0.76 -16.07
C PRO A 69 23.36 0.00 -15.65
N ASP A 70 23.39 -0.76 -14.56
CA ASP A 70 22.23 -1.54 -14.12
C ASP A 70 21.17 -0.63 -13.49
N SER A 71 21.57 0.31 -12.62
CA SER A 71 20.62 1.25 -12.02
C SER A 71 19.97 2.17 -13.06
N THR A 72 20.74 2.68 -14.02
CA THR A 72 20.25 3.53 -15.11
C THR A 72 19.25 2.77 -15.97
N ASN A 73 19.55 1.53 -16.37
CA ASN A 73 18.61 0.70 -17.13
C ASN A 73 17.30 0.45 -16.36
N LYS A 74 17.38 0.14 -15.06
CA LYS A 74 16.19 -0.05 -14.22
C LYS A 74 15.40 1.24 -14.04
N MET A 75 16.09 2.36 -13.89
CA MET A 75 15.45 3.67 -13.73
C MET A 75 14.74 4.11 -15.02
N ILE A 76 15.34 3.88 -16.19
CA ILE A 76 14.69 4.09 -17.49
C ILE A 76 13.40 3.28 -17.59
N GLN A 77 13.44 1.99 -17.22
CA GLN A 77 12.25 1.14 -17.20
C GLN A 77 11.18 1.69 -16.25
N ALA A 78 11.57 2.13 -15.04
CA ALA A 78 10.65 2.74 -14.09
C ALA A 78 10.00 4.03 -14.64
N ILE A 79 10.79 4.89 -15.30
CA ILE A 79 10.29 6.12 -15.95
C ILE A 79 9.29 5.79 -17.07
N ILE A 80 9.57 4.79 -17.90
CA ILE A 80 8.70 4.40 -19.00
C ILE A 80 7.38 3.80 -18.50
N PHE A 81 7.44 2.95 -17.47
CA PHE A 81 6.25 2.30 -16.90
C PHE A 81 5.42 3.26 -16.04
N TYR A 82 6.07 4.18 -15.33
CA TYR A 82 5.43 5.03 -14.34
C TYR A 82 5.91 6.50 -14.42
N PRO A 83 5.74 7.17 -15.58
CA PRO A 83 6.33 8.50 -15.82
C PRO A 83 5.76 9.61 -14.93
N TYR A 84 4.60 9.38 -14.31
CA TYR A 84 3.91 10.34 -13.43
C TYR A 84 4.76 10.82 -12.25
N ILE A 85 5.63 9.95 -11.71
CA ILE A 85 6.45 10.29 -10.54
C ILE A 85 7.44 11.41 -10.85
N ILE A 86 7.99 11.47 -12.06
CA ILE A 86 9.11 12.37 -12.39
C ILE A 86 8.77 13.86 -12.18
N PRO A 87 7.66 14.41 -12.75
CA PRO A 87 7.28 15.79 -12.47
C PRO A 87 7.09 16.13 -10.98
N ILE A 88 6.51 15.20 -10.21
CA ILE A 88 6.23 15.39 -8.77
C ILE A 88 7.52 15.32 -7.97
N LEU A 89 8.36 14.33 -8.26
CA LEU A 89 9.67 14.16 -7.66
C LEU A 89 10.55 15.39 -7.90
N TYR A 90 10.58 15.91 -9.13
CA TYR A 90 11.32 17.13 -9.45
C TYR A 90 10.81 18.33 -8.65
N LYS A 91 9.49 18.48 -8.51
CA LYS A 91 8.89 19.53 -7.68
C LYS A 91 9.31 19.40 -6.22
N LYS A 92 9.25 18.19 -5.65
CA LYS A 92 9.62 17.93 -4.24
C LYS A 92 11.11 18.11 -3.97
N CYS A 93 11.97 17.72 -4.90
CA CYS A 93 13.42 17.90 -4.80
C CYS A 93 13.89 19.31 -5.22
N GLY A 94 12.98 20.25 -5.51
CA GLY A 94 13.34 21.62 -5.92
C GLY A 94 14.04 21.70 -7.28
N ILE A 95 13.91 20.70 -8.13
CA ILE A 95 14.55 20.63 -9.45
C ILE A 95 13.76 21.46 -10.46
N ILE A 96 14.39 22.52 -10.98
CA ILE A 96 13.82 23.34 -12.04
C ILE A 96 14.18 22.71 -13.40
N ASN A 97 13.18 22.16 -14.09
CA ASN A 97 13.33 21.65 -15.46
C ASN A 97 12.06 21.92 -16.28
N ASN A 98 12.17 22.84 -17.24
CA ASN A 98 11.05 23.21 -18.11
C ASN A 98 10.79 22.20 -19.24
N THR A 99 11.74 21.32 -19.53
CA THR A 99 11.64 20.31 -20.59
C THR A 99 10.58 19.27 -20.26
N ILE A 100 10.58 18.74 -19.03
CA ILE A 100 9.62 17.72 -18.59
C ILE A 100 8.18 18.24 -18.67
N LYS A 101 7.93 19.46 -18.19
CA LYS A 101 6.59 20.09 -18.23
C LYS A 101 6.06 20.28 -19.66
N LYS A 102 6.96 20.46 -20.63
CA LYS A 102 6.61 20.70 -22.05
C LYS A 102 6.67 19.42 -22.89
N HIS A 103 7.16 18.32 -22.34
CA HIS A 103 7.37 17.10 -23.09
C HIS A 103 6.03 16.41 -23.34
N SER A 104 5.65 16.23 -24.61
CA SER A 104 4.33 15.72 -25.03
C SER A 104 3.99 14.37 -24.40
N TYR A 105 4.97 13.48 -24.24
CA TYR A 105 4.77 12.18 -23.56
C TYR A 105 4.34 12.35 -22.10
N PHE A 106 5.02 13.22 -21.34
CA PHE A 106 4.68 13.46 -19.94
C PHE A 106 3.36 14.22 -19.84
N GLN A 107 3.10 15.19 -20.71
CA GLN A 107 1.80 15.86 -20.76
C GLN A 107 0.67 14.85 -21.01
N ARG A 108 0.81 13.97 -22.01
CA ARG A 108 -0.18 12.94 -22.32
C ARG A 108 -0.38 11.97 -21.15
N VAL A 109 0.68 11.39 -20.61
CA VAL A 109 0.54 10.36 -19.56
C VAL A 109 0.08 10.96 -18.22
N VAL A 110 0.47 12.20 -17.91
CA VAL A 110 0.06 12.89 -16.68
C VAL A 110 -1.36 13.47 -16.79
N SER A 111 -1.77 13.96 -17.98
CA SER A 111 -3.07 14.63 -18.17
C SER A 111 -4.18 13.69 -18.65
N ASP A 112 -3.89 12.74 -19.55
CA ASP A 112 -4.96 11.98 -20.23
C ASP A 112 -5.29 10.63 -19.56
N ASN A 113 -4.36 10.06 -18.79
CA ASN A 113 -4.46 8.66 -18.35
C ASN A 113 -4.76 8.46 -16.86
N ILE A 114 -4.61 9.47 -16.02
CA ILE A 114 -4.77 9.34 -14.56
C ILE A 114 -6.16 9.78 -14.09
N GLU A 115 -6.78 10.71 -14.82
CA GLU A 115 -8.14 11.18 -14.55
C GLU A 115 -9.21 10.29 -15.20
N TYR A 116 -8.81 9.33 -16.04
CA TYR A 116 -9.71 8.28 -16.50
C TYR A 116 -10.03 7.35 -15.32
N GLU A 117 -11.31 7.14 -15.02
CA GLU A 117 -11.81 6.42 -13.84
C GLU A 117 -11.14 5.05 -13.61
N GLY A 118 -10.60 4.43 -14.67
CA GLY A 118 -9.88 3.14 -14.63
C GLY A 118 -8.47 3.15 -14.01
N ASN A 119 -7.82 4.30 -13.77
CA ASN A 119 -6.43 4.34 -13.27
C ASN A 119 -6.24 4.99 -11.90
N ALA A 120 -7.33 5.26 -11.18
CA ALA A 120 -7.27 5.86 -9.85
C ALA A 120 -6.40 5.06 -8.86
N GLY A 121 -6.42 3.72 -8.95
CA GLY A 121 -5.59 2.85 -8.12
C GLY A 121 -4.09 3.03 -8.35
N LEU A 122 -3.67 3.13 -9.61
CA LEU A 122 -2.27 3.40 -9.94
C LEU A 122 -1.83 4.75 -9.39
N LYS A 123 -2.66 5.78 -9.51
CA LYS A 123 -2.38 7.10 -8.95
C LYS A 123 -2.14 7.04 -7.44
N LEU A 124 -3.03 6.37 -6.70
CA LEU A 124 -2.89 6.21 -5.26
C LEU A 124 -1.57 5.51 -4.88
N LEU A 125 -1.16 4.46 -5.60
CA LEU A 125 0.11 3.79 -5.37
C LEU A 125 1.32 4.71 -5.61
N LEU A 126 1.27 5.50 -6.68
CA LEU A 126 2.34 6.43 -7.04
C LEU A 126 2.45 7.59 -6.02
N ASP A 127 1.30 8.17 -5.64
CA ASP A 127 1.22 9.22 -4.62
C ASP A 127 1.72 8.70 -3.27
N LEU A 128 1.29 7.50 -2.88
CA LEU A 128 1.73 6.84 -1.64
C LEU A 128 3.25 6.65 -1.60
N TYR A 129 3.83 6.18 -2.69
CA TYR A 129 5.27 6.00 -2.80
C TYR A 129 6.00 7.35 -2.72
N ILE A 130 5.62 8.33 -3.55
CA ILE A 130 6.37 9.59 -3.66
C ILE A 130 6.29 10.40 -2.37
N GLU A 131 5.13 10.46 -1.71
CA GLU A 131 4.98 11.17 -0.44
C GLU A 131 5.85 10.55 0.66
N ARG A 132 6.04 9.23 0.64
CA ARG A 132 6.87 8.52 1.61
C ARG A 132 8.36 8.61 1.29
N ALA A 133 8.73 8.38 0.04
CA ALA A 133 10.11 8.08 -0.34
C ALA A 133 10.86 9.25 -1.01
N TRP A 134 10.22 10.39 -1.31
CA TRP A 134 10.90 11.51 -2.02
C TRP A 134 12.21 11.95 -1.34
N SER A 135 12.28 11.86 -0.01
CA SER A 135 13.45 12.28 0.75
C SER A 135 14.70 11.43 0.49
N ALA A 136 14.54 10.21 -0.05
CA ALA A 136 15.63 9.35 -0.50
C ALA A 136 16.32 9.87 -1.77
N TRP A 137 15.67 10.78 -2.51
CA TRP A 137 16.12 11.26 -3.81
C TRP A 137 16.75 12.66 -3.77
N LYS A 138 16.93 13.23 -2.57
CA LYS A 138 17.33 14.64 -2.41
C LYS A 138 18.85 14.87 -2.46
N GLU A 139 19.64 13.81 -2.52
CA GLU A 139 21.10 13.91 -2.57
C GLU A 139 21.54 14.42 -3.94
N ASP A 140 22.53 15.32 -3.97
CA ASP A 140 22.92 16.03 -5.20
C ASP A 140 23.39 15.08 -6.31
N GLU A 141 24.11 14.03 -5.95
CA GLU A 141 24.61 13.01 -6.87
C GLU A 141 23.47 12.19 -7.47
N ILE A 142 22.47 11.82 -6.66
CA ILE A 142 21.25 11.14 -7.11
C ILE A 142 20.44 12.05 -8.03
N ILE A 143 20.32 13.34 -7.71
CA ILE A 143 19.64 14.33 -8.54
C ILE A 143 20.35 14.51 -9.89
N ALA A 144 21.68 14.55 -9.90
CA ALA A 144 22.47 14.65 -11.13
C ALA A 144 22.24 13.43 -12.03
N TRP A 145 22.40 12.23 -11.46
CA TRP A 145 22.13 10.97 -12.15
C TRP A 145 20.70 10.90 -12.68
N LEU A 146 19.70 11.22 -11.86
CA LEU A 146 18.28 11.24 -12.25
C LEU A 146 18.03 12.12 -13.49
N LYS A 147 18.65 13.30 -13.55
CA LYS A 147 18.49 14.22 -14.70
C LYS A 147 19.04 13.62 -15.99
N GLU A 148 20.20 12.97 -15.91
CA GLU A 148 20.82 12.28 -17.04
C GLU A 148 19.94 11.12 -17.52
N THR A 149 19.48 10.28 -16.58
CA THR A 149 18.61 9.15 -16.90
C THR A 149 17.28 9.56 -17.52
N VAL A 150 16.67 10.67 -17.07
CA VAL A 150 15.45 11.21 -17.69
C VAL A 150 15.71 11.66 -19.14
N ASN A 151 16.88 12.23 -19.44
CA ASN A 151 17.24 12.60 -20.81
C ASN A 151 17.45 11.36 -21.70
N GLU A 152 18.01 10.29 -21.16
CA GLU A 152 18.13 9.02 -21.87
C GLU A 152 16.75 8.40 -22.14
N ALA A 153 15.85 8.42 -21.15
CA ALA A 153 14.47 7.97 -21.33
C ALA A 153 13.74 8.76 -22.43
N PHE A 154 13.98 10.08 -22.56
CA PHE A 154 13.44 10.86 -23.68
C PHE A 154 13.91 10.36 -25.04
N THR A 155 15.14 9.85 -25.14
CA THR A 155 15.67 9.30 -26.39
C THR A 155 14.89 8.04 -26.80
N LEU A 156 14.61 7.14 -25.86
CA LEU A 156 13.77 5.94 -26.10
C LEU A 156 12.33 6.31 -26.48
N ILE A 157 11.75 7.28 -25.78
CA ILE A 157 10.40 7.79 -26.08
C ILE A 157 10.35 8.35 -27.51
N LYS A 158 11.35 9.15 -27.89
CA LYS A 158 11.46 9.72 -29.24
C LYS A 158 11.58 8.64 -30.32
N ASN A 159 12.32 7.57 -30.03
CA ASN A 159 12.53 6.45 -30.94
C ASN A 159 11.32 5.50 -31.04
N LYS A 160 10.26 5.74 -30.26
CA LYS A 160 9.04 4.91 -30.20
C LYS A 160 9.34 3.44 -29.92
N ASP A 161 10.22 3.19 -28.96
CA ASP A 161 10.60 1.83 -28.57
C ASP A 161 9.37 0.97 -28.22
N PRO A 162 9.30 -0.31 -28.65
CA PRO A 162 8.17 -1.21 -28.35
C PRO A 162 7.81 -1.31 -26.86
N ILE A 163 8.76 -1.10 -25.94
CA ILE A 163 8.51 -1.10 -24.50
C ILE A 163 7.45 -0.05 -24.08
N LEU A 164 7.27 1.02 -24.85
CA LEU A 164 6.28 2.06 -24.57
C LEU A 164 4.84 1.53 -24.69
N GLU A 165 4.57 0.67 -25.67
CA GLU A 165 3.26 0.05 -25.85
C GLU A 165 2.97 -0.94 -24.73
N GLN A 166 3.97 -1.74 -24.34
CA GLN A 166 3.88 -2.65 -23.20
C GLN A 166 3.58 -1.88 -21.90
N ALA A 167 4.31 -0.80 -21.65
CA ALA A 167 4.12 0.05 -20.48
C ALA A 167 2.71 0.67 -20.43
N GLU A 168 2.20 1.15 -21.56
CA GLU A 168 0.83 1.66 -21.65
C GLU A 168 -0.19 0.54 -21.39
N ASN A 169 -0.02 -0.63 -21.99
CA ASN A 169 -0.92 -1.76 -21.76
C ASN A 169 -0.97 -2.18 -20.28
N VAL A 170 0.18 -2.21 -19.60
CA VAL A 170 0.24 -2.51 -18.17
C VAL A 170 -0.52 -1.48 -17.35
N ARG A 171 -0.32 -0.18 -17.61
CA ARG A 171 -1.05 0.88 -16.92
C ARG A 171 -2.57 0.74 -17.10
N GLN A 172 -3.03 0.49 -18.32
CA GLN A 172 -4.48 0.44 -18.61
C GLN A 172 -5.18 -0.85 -18.15
N THR A 173 -4.45 -1.96 -17.99
CA THR A 173 -5.07 -3.27 -17.73
C THR A 173 -4.85 -3.82 -16.33
N LYS A 174 -3.80 -3.39 -15.62
CA LYS A 174 -3.42 -3.99 -14.33
C LYS A 174 -3.92 -3.24 -13.10
N TYR A 175 -4.40 -2.00 -13.25
CA TYR A 175 -4.79 -1.13 -12.11
C TYR A 175 -6.27 -0.70 -12.12
N VAL A 176 -7.11 -1.43 -12.86
CA VAL A 176 -8.53 -1.09 -13.11
C VAL A 176 -9.37 -0.93 -11.85
N LYS A 177 -9.12 -1.74 -10.82
CA LYS A 177 -9.83 -1.69 -9.54
C LYS A 177 -8.82 -1.71 -8.40
N THR A 178 -9.00 -0.79 -7.45
CA THR A 178 -8.19 -0.73 -6.23
C THR A 178 -8.74 -1.72 -5.19
N PRO A 179 -7.94 -2.69 -4.71
CA PRO A 179 -8.30 -3.54 -3.60
C PRO A 179 -8.53 -2.77 -2.30
N ARG A 180 -9.46 -3.26 -1.48
CA ARG A 180 -9.90 -2.58 -0.26
C ARG A 180 -8.80 -2.44 0.81
N ASN A 181 -7.88 -3.40 0.87
CA ASN A 181 -6.71 -3.35 1.77
C ASN A 181 -5.76 -2.20 1.42
N ILE A 182 -5.70 -1.75 0.16
CA ILE A 182 -4.90 -0.56 -0.21
C ILE A 182 -5.50 0.71 0.41
N TYR A 183 -6.83 0.89 0.34
CA TYR A 183 -7.49 2.02 1.02
C TYR A 183 -7.25 1.98 2.53
N ARG A 184 -7.35 0.79 3.14
CA ARG A 184 -7.02 0.60 4.57
C ARG A 184 -5.59 1.03 4.85
N HIS A 185 -4.64 0.59 4.04
CA HIS A 185 -3.22 0.91 4.19
C HIS A 185 -2.97 2.43 4.11
N ILE A 186 -3.62 3.14 3.18
CA ILE A 186 -3.48 4.59 3.04
C ILE A 186 -4.02 5.31 4.28
N LEU A 187 -5.22 4.92 4.76
CA LEU A 187 -5.81 5.48 5.98
C LEU A 187 -4.92 5.25 7.21
N LEU A 188 -4.31 4.07 7.33
CA LEU A 188 -3.38 3.74 8.42
C LEU A 188 -2.02 4.44 8.29
N SER A 189 -1.62 4.82 7.07
CA SER A 189 -0.35 5.51 6.83
C SER A 189 -0.37 6.97 7.27
N ASP A 190 -1.56 7.57 7.45
CA ASP A 190 -1.76 8.99 7.82
C ASP A 190 -1.00 10.00 6.92
N ILE A 191 -0.83 9.66 5.64
CA ILE A 191 -0.26 10.57 4.65
C ILE A 191 -1.42 11.40 4.09
N LYS A 192 -1.52 12.65 4.54
CA LYS A 192 -2.67 13.53 4.31
C LYS A 192 -2.93 13.79 2.83
N GLU A 193 -1.86 14.01 2.07
CA GLU A 193 -1.88 14.28 0.64
C GLU A 193 -2.54 13.14 -0.15
N VAL A 194 -2.30 11.90 0.27
CA VAL A 194 -2.84 10.69 -0.38
C VAL A 194 -4.24 10.38 0.14
N THR A 195 -4.46 10.56 1.44
CA THR A 195 -5.75 10.30 2.10
C THR A 195 -6.87 11.16 1.52
N ALA A 196 -6.56 12.40 1.12
CA ALA A 196 -7.50 13.30 0.45
C ALA A 196 -7.98 12.80 -0.93
N SER A 197 -7.28 11.84 -1.54
CA SER A 197 -7.62 11.26 -2.84
C SER A 197 -8.44 9.95 -2.74
N ILE A 198 -8.81 9.53 -1.52
CA ILE A 198 -9.61 8.32 -1.31
C ILE A 198 -11.08 8.61 -1.68
N PRO A 199 -11.76 7.70 -2.41
CA PRO A 199 -13.18 7.86 -2.73
C PRO A 199 -14.07 7.93 -1.47
N PRO A 200 -15.15 8.75 -1.48
CA PRO A 200 -16.00 8.96 -0.30
C PRO A 200 -16.58 7.68 0.31
N GLU A 201 -16.83 6.64 -0.50
CA GLU A 201 -17.33 5.34 -0.04
C GLU A 201 -16.35 4.58 0.85
N TYR A 202 -15.05 4.90 0.79
CA TYR A 202 -14.00 4.35 1.64
C TYR A 202 -13.52 5.33 2.72
N THR A 203 -14.06 6.55 2.74
CA THR A 203 -13.85 7.50 3.84
C THR A 203 -14.95 7.34 4.90
N PRO A 204 -14.63 7.05 6.17
CA PRO A 204 -15.66 6.84 7.19
C PRO A 204 -16.46 8.13 7.51
N ASN A 205 -17.73 8.19 7.10
CA ASN A 205 -18.62 9.35 7.32
C ASN A 205 -19.14 9.52 8.77
N GLY A 206 -18.58 8.84 9.77
CA GLY A 206 -19.20 8.74 11.10
C GLY A 206 -18.30 8.39 12.28
N GLY A 207 -16.98 8.58 12.13
CA GLY A 207 -16.01 8.22 13.16
C GLY A 207 -15.25 6.96 12.77
N ILE A 208 -13.94 7.12 12.59
CA ILE A 208 -13.02 6.02 12.36
C ILE A 208 -13.03 5.15 13.62
N ASN A 209 -13.27 3.84 13.47
CA ASN A 209 -12.80 2.92 14.50
C ASN A 209 -11.27 3.00 14.41
N MET A 210 -10.62 3.86 15.20
CA MET A 210 -9.20 4.24 15.03
C MET A 210 -8.26 3.02 14.99
N PHE A 211 -8.73 1.89 15.52
CA PHE A 211 -8.00 0.63 15.56
C PHE A 211 -8.09 -0.18 14.26
N ASP A 212 -9.14 -0.01 13.44
CA ASP A 212 -9.27 -0.61 12.10
C ASP A 212 -10.22 0.24 11.23
N PRO A 213 -9.69 1.17 10.40
CA PRO A 213 -10.50 2.13 9.66
C PRO A 213 -11.37 1.47 8.59
N LEU A 214 -11.02 0.27 8.16
CA LEU A 214 -11.66 -0.44 7.08
C LEU A 214 -11.50 -1.95 7.36
N PRO A 215 -12.27 -2.59 8.26
CA PRO A 215 -12.07 -4.00 8.59
C PRO A 215 -12.40 -4.94 7.40
N PRO A 216 -11.84 -6.17 7.34
CA PRO A 216 -12.18 -7.14 6.29
C PRO A 216 -13.69 -7.40 6.22
N GLU A 217 -14.24 -7.67 5.04
CA GLU A 217 -15.69 -7.89 4.89
C GLU A 217 -16.18 -9.13 5.64
N ASP A 218 -15.29 -10.10 5.86
CA ASP A 218 -15.48 -11.34 6.60
C ASP A 218 -15.05 -11.25 8.07
N SER A 219 -14.66 -10.06 8.55
CA SER A 219 -14.24 -9.89 9.94
C SER A 219 -15.42 -10.05 10.89
N ILE A 220 -15.26 -10.97 11.85
CA ILE A 220 -16.19 -11.10 12.97
C ILE A 220 -15.77 -10.05 14.00
N ASN A 221 -16.52 -8.95 14.09
CA ASN A 221 -16.30 -7.97 15.14
C ASN A 221 -16.81 -8.55 16.48
N ILE A 222 -15.92 -9.22 17.22
CA ILE A 222 -16.23 -9.80 18.53
C ILE A 222 -16.74 -8.73 19.52
N TYR A 223 -16.39 -7.45 19.28
CA TYR A 223 -16.82 -6.32 20.11
C TYR A 223 -18.20 -5.76 19.76
N ASP A 224 -18.81 -6.10 18.63
CA ASP A 224 -20.18 -5.64 18.32
C ASP A 224 -21.22 -6.26 19.26
N ASN A 225 -20.90 -7.40 19.88
CA ASN A 225 -21.71 -7.98 20.95
C ASN A 225 -21.79 -7.12 22.22
N HIS A 226 -21.01 -6.04 22.31
CA HIS A 226 -20.97 -5.14 23.46
C HIS A 226 -21.50 -3.73 23.17
N ARG A 227 -21.86 -3.40 21.92
CA ARG A 227 -22.38 -2.05 21.58
C ARG A 227 -23.80 -1.77 22.06
N GLY A 228 -24.49 -2.76 22.62
CA GLY A 228 -25.79 -2.61 23.28
C GLY A 228 -25.73 -2.25 24.77
N LEU A 229 -24.55 -2.16 25.38
CA LEU A 229 -24.42 -1.88 26.81
C LEU A 229 -24.17 -0.39 27.05
N GLU A 230 -25.20 0.25 27.59
CA GLU A 230 -25.22 1.64 28.03
C GLU A 230 -23.97 2.05 28.84
N ARG A 231 -23.69 3.36 28.86
CA ARG A 231 -22.50 4.05 29.42
C ARG A 231 -22.04 3.64 30.84
N ASN A 232 -22.80 2.83 31.58
CA ASN A 232 -22.41 2.24 32.86
C ASN A 232 -21.39 1.08 32.72
N SER A 233 -21.17 0.56 31.51
CA SER A 233 -20.39 -0.67 31.27
C SER A 233 -18.88 -0.49 31.08
N ILE A 234 -18.33 0.74 31.03
CA ILE A 234 -16.90 0.95 30.71
C ILE A 234 -16.00 0.54 31.88
N LEU A 235 -16.37 0.90 33.11
CA LEU A 235 -15.66 0.46 34.32
C LEU A 235 -15.81 -1.04 34.56
N GLU A 236 -16.98 -1.60 34.25
CA GLU A 236 -17.23 -3.02 34.42
C GLU A 236 -16.46 -3.87 33.40
N ALA A 237 -16.37 -3.41 32.14
CA ALA A 237 -15.52 -4.02 31.12
C ALA A 237 -14.03 -3.94 31.48
N PHE A 238 -13.59 -2.80 32.04
CA PHE A 238 -12.23 -2.64 32.57
C PHE A 238 -11.95 -3.61 33.73
N ILE A 239 -12.84 -3.72 34.71
CA ILE A 239 -12.69 -4.68 35.83
C ILE A 239 -12.69 -6.12 35.32
N ARG A 240 -13.56 -6.48 34.38
CA ARG A 240 -13.57 -7.82 33.76
C ARG A 240 -12.30 -8.11 32.98
N SER A 241 -11.67 -7.10 32.38
CA SER A 241 -10.41 -7.27 31.63
C SER A 241 -9.19 -7.51 32.52
N ILE A 242 -9.24 -7.10 33.80
CA ILE A 242 -8.15 -7.27 34.78
C ILE A 242 -8.30 -8.59 35.54
N LEU A 243 -9.49 -9.20 35.51
CA LEU A 243 -9.69 -10.51 36.11
C LEU A 243 -9.03 -11.60 35.24
N PRO A 244 -8.13 -12.42 35.80
CA PRO A 244 -7.51 -13.52 35.06
C PRO A 244 -8.61 -14.49 34.58
N SER A 245 -8.66 -14.76 33.28
CA SER A 245 -9.61 -15.71 32.69
C SER A 245 -9.31 -17.12 33.21
N SER A 246 -9.99 -17.57 34.26
CA SER A 246 -10.05 -18.99 34.59
C SER A 246 -11.09 -19.64 33.69
N SER A 247 -10.68 -20.08 32.49
CA SER A 247 -11.41 -21.15 31.82
C SER A 247 -10.78 -22.47 32.23
N PRO A 248 -11.57 -23.35 32.83
CA PRO A 248 -11.45 -24.75 32.49
C PRO A 248 -12.81 -25.29 32.05
N GLU A 249 -12.87 -25.83 30.84
CA GLU A 249 -13.85 -26.86 30.51
C GLU A 249 -13.80 -27.94 31.60
N SER A 250 -14.91 -28.20 32.28
CA SER A 250 -15.15 -29.47 32.95
C SER A 250 -16.64 -29.67 33.23
N SER A 251 -17.24 -30.53 32.40
CA SER A 251 -18.11 -31.64 32.81
C SER A 251 -19.21 -31.38 33.86
N ALA A 252 -20.44 -31.49 33.37
CA ALA A 252 -21.43 -32.44 33.86
C ALA A 252 -21.45 -32.71 35.38
N PHE A 253 -22.37 -32.08 36.10
CA PHE A 253 -23.02 -32.74 37.24
C PHE A 253 -24.50 -32.40 37.28
N ARG A 254 -25.29 -33.45 37.05
CA ARG A 254 -26.71 -33.58 37.37
C ARG A 254 -27.00 -33.10 38.81
N ARG A 255 -28.03 -32.29 38.97
CA ARG A 255 -29.02 -32.35 40.07
C ARG A 255 -30.37 -32.11 39.39
N ARG A 256 -31.17 -33.13 39.06
CA ARG A 256 -32.01 -33.95 39.96
C ARG A 256 -32.67 -33.07 41.02
N ASN A 257 -33.88 -32.61 40.71
CA ASN A 257 -34.94 -32.37 41.68
C ASN A 257 -36.20 -32.97 41.03
N ASP A 258 -36.43 -34.24 41.34
CA ASP A 258 -37.76 -34.83 41.29
C ASP A 258 -38.49 -34.45 42.59
N ASP A 259 -39.81 -34.35 42.44
CA ASP A 259 -40.86 -34.49 43.43
C ASP A 259 -41.17 -33.31 44.37
N ASN A 260 -42.21 -32.57 43.98
CA ASN A 260 -43.45 -32.68 44.74
C ASN A 260 -44.67 -32.59 43.82
N ASP A 261 -45.27 -33.75 43.61
CA ASP A 261 -46.67 -33.94 43.23
C ASP A 261 -47.62 -33.13 44.14
N ASN A 262 -48.59 -32.43 43.56
CA ASN A 262 -49.95 -32.98 43.47
C ASN A 262 -50.99 -31.99 42.94
N ASN A 263 -51.85 -32.58 42.09
CA ASN A 263 -53.24 -32.28 41.74
C ASN A 263 -53.53 -31.14 40.76
N GLN A 264 -53.81 -31.46 39.48
CA GLN A 264 -55.03 -32.10 38.94
C GLN A 264 -56.24 -31.15 38.88
N ASN A 265 -56.56 -30.65 37.69
CA ASN A 265 -57.74 -31.00 36.87
C ASN A 265 -57.97 -29.92 35.78
N ILE A 266 -57.90 -30.25 34.48
CA ILE A 266 -58.99 -30.83 33.63
C ILE A 266 -60.14 -29.78 33.52
N ASN A 267 -60.55 -29.19 32.39
CA ASN A 267 -60.79 -29.65 31.01
C ASN A 267 -60.85 -28.40 30.08
N VAL A 268 -60.37 -28.43 28.83
CA VAL A 268 -61.07 -28.84 27.59
C VAL A 268 -62.33 -28.00 27.30
N GLU A 269 -62.25 -27.07 26.36
CA GLU A 269 -62.69 -27.19 24.95
C GLU A 269 -62.01 -26.13 24.08
#